data_AF-A0A520RES7-F1
#
_entry.id   AF-A0A520RES7-F1
#
_cell.length_a   1.000
_cell.length_b   1.000
_cell.length_c   1.000
_cell.angle_alpha   90.00
_cell.angle_beta   90.00
_cell.angle_gamma   90.00
#
_symmetry.space_group_name_H-M   'P 1'
#
loop_
_entity.id
_entity.type
_entity.pdbx_description
1 polymer ?
#
loop_
_entity_poly.entity_id
_entity_poly.type
_entity_poly.pdbx_seq_one_letter_code
_entity_poly.pdbx_strand_id
1 'polypeptide(L)'
;MKTALPSLAFDSRRPPDLPIKVDWQYWRRIMSAQGVAKISPQEAIIYLMVMTSASDGAITDTELRTIGRVVRSFTLFSDSDEANLVETSEACGALMASDDGMHLVLESAAAALPMHLTETAYAAVIDVVTADERLDLTEIRLLELIRNALTVSDAGASAIERAARARHMTLDPIV
;
A
#
# COMPACT_ATOMS: atom_id res chain seq x y z
N MET A 1 -2.33 8.03 62.24
CA MET A 1 -2.87 7.39 61.01
C MET A 1 -2.97 8.50 59.97
N LYS A 2 -2.10 8.56 58.93
CA LYS A 2 -2.22 7.87 57.61
C LYS A 2 -3.67 7.98 57.09
N THR A 3 -3.94 8.56 55.91
CA THR A 3 -3.42 8.08 54.61
C THR A 3 -3.41 9.19 53.54
N ALA A 4 -2.41 9.13 52.65
CA ALA A 4 -2.22 10.00 51.50
C ALA A 4 -3.23 9.74 50.36
N LEU A 5 -3.48 10.78 49.55
CA LEU A 5 -4.24 10.75 48.30
C LEU A 5 -3.54 9.87 47.24
N PRO A 6 -4.26 9.11 46.41
CA PRO A 6 -3.70 8.54 45.20
C PRO A 6 -3.60 9.61 44.09
N SER A 7 -2.38 9.75 43.57
CA SER A 7 -2.00 10.53 42.39
C SER A 7 -2.75 10.05 41.15
N LEU A 8 -3.59 10.92 40.56
CA LEU A 8 -4.05 10.77 39.18
C LEU A 8 -2.86 11.05 38.26
N ALA A 9 -2.20 10.00 37.80
CA ALA A 9 -1.18 10.09 36.78
C ALA A 9 -1.80 10.66 35.49
N PHE A 10 -1.23 11.77 35.02
CA PHE A 10 -1.47 12.33 33.70
C PHE A 10 -0.99 11.29 32.66
N ASP A 11 -1.91 10.65 31.95
CA ASP A 11 -1.59 9.73 30.87
C ASP A 11 -1.04 10.52 29.68
N SER A 12 0.27 10.44 29.46
CA SER A 12 1.02 11.12 28.41
C SER A 12 0.83 10.50 27.02
N ARG A 13 -0.06 9.51 26.85
CA ARG A 13 -0.27 8.80 25.56
C ARG A 13 -1.37 9.37 24.67
N ARG A 14 -1.98 10.50 25.03
CA ARG A 14 -2.93 11.19 24.15
C ARG A 14 -2.31 12.45 23.57
N PRO A 15 -1.86 12.47 22.30
CA PRO A 15 -1.41 13.71 21.69
C PRO A 15 -2.62 14.64 21.50
N PRO A 16 -2.46 15.94 21.84
CA PRO A 16 -3.49 16.93 21.61
C PRO A 16 -3.50 17.29 20.11
N ASP A 17 -4.69 17.58 19.58
CA ASP A 17 -4.96 18.28 18.32
C ASP A 17 -3.95 18.08 17.16
N LEU A 18 -4.17 17.03 16.34
CA LEU A 18 -3.37 16.77 15.14
C LEU A 18 -3.69 17.74 13.99
N PRO A 19 -2.70 18.48 13.43
CA PRO A 19 -2.84 19.08 12.12
C PRO A 19 -2.70 18.02 11.03
N ILE A 20 -3.47 18.16 9.95
CA ILE A 20 -3.52 17.27 8.78
C ILE A 20 -2.19 17.38 8.00
N LYS A 21 -1.13 16.72 8.47
CA LYS A 21 -0.02 16.14 7.70
C LYS A 21 0.60 15.05 8.56
N VAL A 22 0.36 13.79 8.19
CA VAL A 22 0.92 12.62 8.89
C VAL A 22 2.45 12.66 8.79
N ASP A 23 3.14 12.89 9.91
CA ASP A 23 4.60 12.78 9.98
C ASP A 23 4.98 11.30 10.10
N TRP A 24 5.26 10.68 8.94
CA TRP A 24 5.69 9.29 8.86
C TRP A 24 7.06 9.03 9.47
N GLN A 25 7.93 10.04 9.66
CA GLN A 25 9.21 9.86 10.34
C GLN A 25 9.01 9.70 11.86
N TYR A 26 8.05 10.44 12.41
CA TYR A 26 7.62 10.31 13.79
C TYR A 26 7.03 8.92 14.08
N TRP A 27 6.08 8.46 13.24
CA TRP A 27 5.49 7.13 13.40
C TRP A 27 6.51 6.00 13.16
N ARG A 28 7.41 6.13 12.17
CA ARG A 28 8.54 5.18 11.97
C ARG A 28 9.45 5.04 13.20
N ARG A 29 9.65 6.10 13.98
CA ARG A 29 10.44 6.05 15.24
C ARG A 29 9.70 5.38 16.40
N ILE A 30 8.37 5.35 16.36
CA ILE A 30 7.52 4.81 17.44
C ILE A 30 7.11 3.36 17.16
N MET A 31 6.89 3.00 15.89
CA MET A 31 6.41 1.67 15.49
C MET A 31 7.51 0.62 15.27
N SER A 32 8.79 1.00 15.34
CA SER A 32 9.94 0.11 15.05
C SER A 32 10.22 -0.96 16.12
N ALA A 33 9.20 -1.55 16.74
CA ALA A 33 9.33 -2.74 17.58
C ALA A 33 9.17 -4.06 16.78
N GLN A 34 8.76 -4.01 15.51
CA GLN A 34 8.73 -5.14 14.58
C GLN A 34 9.53 -4.82 13.32
N GLY A 35 10.26 -5.81 12.79
CA GLY A 35 11.26 -5.60 11.74
C GLY A 35 10.62 -5.41 10.35
N VAL A 36 10.90 -4.26 9.73
CA VAL A 36 10.61 -3.99 8.31
C VAL A 36 11.18 -5.11 7.43
N ALA A 37 10.39 -5.64 6.50
CA ALA A 37 10.83 -6.71 5.60
C ALA A 37 11.91 -6.18 4.64
N LYS A 38 12.98 -6.95 4.47
CA LYS A 38 14.03 -6.65 3.49
C LYS A 38 13.62 -7.22 2.14
N ILE A 39 13.05 -6.36 1.31
CA ILE A 39 12.56 -6.69 -0.03
C ILE A 39 13.22 -5.78 -1.08
N SER A 40 13.24 -6.26 -2.31
CA SER A 40 13.66 -5.50 -3.50
C SER A 40 12.62 -4.42 -3.87
N PRO A 41 12.98 -3.43 -4.69
CA PRO A 41 12.01 -2.47 -5.24
C PRO A 41 10.87 -3.14 -6.01
N GLN A 42 11.13 -4.21 -6.75
CA GLN A 42 10.12 -4.96 -7.50
C GLN A 42 9.14 -5.67 -6.56
N GLU A 43 9.65 -6.39 -5.56
CA GLU A 43 8.82 -7.02 -4.53
C GLU A 43 8.01 -5.99 -3.76
N ALA A 44 8.57 -4.81 -3.46
CA ALA A 44 7.82 -3.72 -2.83
C ALA A 44 6.60 -3.28 -3.66
N ILE A 45 6.73 -3.17 -4.99
CA ILE A 45 5.58 -2.83 -5.84
C ILE A 45 4.57 -3.97 -5.86
N ILE A 46 5.03 -5.22 -5.95
CA ILE A 46 4.15 -6.40 -5.88
C ILE A 46 3.41 -6.45 -4.55
N TYR A 47 4.07 -6.18 -3.43
CA TYR A 47 3.44 -6.13 -2.11
C TYR A 47 2.33 -5.08 -2.04
N LEU A 48 2.53 -3.90 -2.65
CA LEU A 48 1.49 -2.86 -2.71
C LEU A 48 0.31 -3.27 -3.61
N MET A 49 0.58 -3.97 -4.72
CA MET A 49 -0.47 -4.54 -5.58
C MET A 49 -1.27 -5.63 -4.85
N VAL A 50 -0.60 -6.51 -4.11
CA VAL A 50 -1.24 -7.57 -3.32
C VAL A 50 -2.06 -6.98 -2.19
N MET A 51 -1.53 -6.00 -1.44
CA MET A 51 -2.26 -5.32 -0.37
C MET A 51 -3.59 -4.72 -0.84
N THR A 52 -3.61 -4.15 -2.05
CA THR A 52 -4.82 -3.55 -2.62
C THR A 52 -5.79 -4.59 -3.17
N SER A 53 -5.30 -5.72 -3.65
CA SER A 53 -6.11 -6.80 -4.23
C SER A 53 -6.68 -7.78 -3.21
N ALA A 54 -5.91 -8.09 -2.16
CA ALA A 54 -6.22 -9.12 -1.16
C ALA A 54 -6.51 -8.51 0.21
N SER A 55 -7.26 -7.41 0.24
CA SER A 55 -7.56 -6.67 1.48
C SER A 55 -8.39 -7.47 2.50
N ASP A 56 -9.04 -8.55 2.06
CA ASP A 56 -9.77 -9.52 2.90
C ASP A 56 -8.88 -10.67 3.44
N GLY A 57 -7.59 -10.66 3.10
CA GLY A 57 -6.56 -11.53 3.67
C GLY A 57 -6.25 -12.79 2.85
N ALA A 58 -6.84 -12.99 1.68
CA ALA A 58 -6.50 -14.09 0.79
C ALA A 58 -6.48 -13.64 -0.67
N ILE A 59 -5.36 -13.87 -1.37
CA ILE A 59 -5.28 -13.54 -2.79
C ILE A 59 -5.96 -14.62 -3.64
N THR A 60 -6.85 -14.20 -4.53
CA THR A 60 -7.54 -15.11 -5.46
C THR A 60 -6.74 -15.31 -6.75
N ASP A 61 -6.98 -16.42 -7.46
CA ASP A 61 -6.37 -16.65 -8.79
C ASP A 61 -6.70 -15.52 -9.78
N THR A 62 -7.85 -14.87 -9.63
CA THR A 62 -8.27 -13.75 -10.48
C THR A 62 -7.42 -12.52 -10.22
N GLU A 63 -7.23 -12.17 -8.95
CA GLU A 63 -6.34 -11.07 -8.55
C GLU A 63 -4.89 -11.34 -8.96
N LEU A 64 -4.37 -12.55 -8.72
CA LEU A 64 -3.03 -12.95 -9.17
C LEU A 64 -2.86 -12.80 -10.68
N ARG A 65 -3.86 -13.17 -11.49
CA ARG A 65 -3.81 -12.96 -12.94
C ARG A 65 -3.78 -11.48 -13.31
N THR A 66 -4.54 -10.65 -12.61
CA THR A 66 -4.53 -9.20 -12.80
C THR A 66 -3.17 -8.61 -12.47
N ILE A 67 -2.60 -8.94 -11.31
CA ILE A 67 -1.26 -8.51 -10.91
C ILE A 67 -0.22 -8.96 -11.94
N GLY A 68 -0.26 -10.22 -12.38
CA GLY A 68 0.66 -10.73 -13.41
C GLY A 68 0.55 -9.96 -14.74
N ARG A 69 -0.65 -9.51 -15.13
CA ARG A 69 -0.83 -8.67 -16.32
C ARG A 69 -0.18 -7.29 -16.15
N VAL A 70 -0.24 -6.71 -14.97
CA VAL A 70 0.42 -5.44 -14.65
C VAL A 70 1.94 -5.61 -14.62
N VAL A 71 2.45 -6.68 -14.00
CA VAL A 71 3.90 -6.98 -14.00
C VAL A 71 4.45 -7.06 -15.42
N ARG A 72 3.74 -7.75 -16.33
CA ARG A 72 4.14 -7.85 -17.75
C ARG A 72 4.09 -6.54 -18.54
N SER A 73 3.33 -5.54 -18.11
CA SER A 73 3.20 -4.28 -18.85
C SER A 73 4.26 -3.24 -18.49
N PHE A 74 5.02 -3.45 -17.42
CA PHE A 74 6.03 -2.51 -16.92
C PHE A 74 7.45 -3.00 -17.26
N THR A 75 8.27 -2.12 -17.83
CA THR A 75 9.69 -2.42 -18.15
C THR A 75 10.60 -2.61 -16.93
N LEU A 76 10.07 -2.32 -15.73
CA LEU A 76 10.80 -2.45 -14.46
C LEU A 76 10.96 -3.92 -14.04
N PHE A 77 9.99 -4.76 -14.39
CA PHE A 77 9.98 -6.17 -14.01
C PHE A 77 10.67 -7.02 -15.07
N SER A 78 11.28 -8.11 -14.60
CA SER A 78 11.91 -9.15 -15.39
C SER A 78 11.05 -10.42 -15.40
N ASP A 79 11.37 -11.35 -16.30
CA ASP A 79 10.73 -12.68 -16.35
C ASP A 79 10.83 -13.43 -15.01
N SER A 80 11.88 -13.16 -14.23
CA SER A 80 12.04 -13.77 -12.89
C SER A 80 11.05 -13.20 -11.88
N ASP A 81 10.69 -11.93 -11.98
CA ASP A 81 9.71 -11.31 -11.07
C ASP A 81 8.31 -11.88 -11.34
N GLU A 82 7.97 -12.10 -12.61
CA GLU A 82 6.73 -12.77 -12.99
C GLU A 82 6.72 -14.24 -12.54
N ALA A 83 7.82 -14.97 -12.73
CA ALA A 83 7.92 -16.37 -12.30
C ALA A 83 7.77 -16.55 -10.79
N ASN A 84 8.23 -15.58 -10.00
CA ASN A 84 8.18 -15.60 -8.54
C ASN A 84 6.89 -14.97 -7.96
N LEU A 85 5.95 -14.51 -8.81
CA LEU A 85 4.79 -13.72 -8.38
C LEU A 85 3.97 -14.39 -7.27
N VAL A 86 3.74 -15.70 -7.37
CA VAL A 86 3.00 -16.46 -6.36
C VAL A 86 3.72 -16.43 -5.03
N GLU A 87 5.02 -16.78 -5.01
CA GLU A 87 5.84 -16.78 -3.80
C GLU A 87 5.90 -15.40 -3.15
N THR A 88 6.13 -14.34 -3.95
CA THR A 88 6.13 -12.95 -3.47
C THR A 88 4.75 -12.55 -2.92
N SER A 89 3.65 -12.99 -3.54
CA SER A 89 2.31 -12.67 -3.06
C SER A 89 1.96 -13.39 -1.77
N GLU A 90 2.35 -14.66 -1.63
CA GLU A 90 2.21 -15.43 -0.39
C GLU A 90 3.03 -14.81 0.74
N ALA A 91 4.25 -14.37 0.46
CA ALA A 91 5.10 -13.68 1.43
C ALA A 91 4.47 -12.34 1.89
N CYS A 92 3.87 -11.58 0.97
CA CYS A 92 3.10 -10.39 1.31
C CYS A 92 1.88 -10.73 2.18
N GLY A 93 1.10 -11.75 1.81
CA GLY A 93 -0.06 -12.19 2.57
C GLY A 93 0.31 -12.63 4.00
N ALA A 94 1.41 -13.36 4.15
CA ALA A 94 1.93 -13.76 5.45
C ALA A 94 2.35 -12.54 6.31
N LEU A 95 2.94 -11.51 5.69
CA LEU A 95 3.27 -10.26 6.38
C LEU A 95 2.01 -9.48 6.76
N MET A 96 1.00 -9.42 5.90
CA MET A 96 -0.28 -8.76 6.20
C MET A 96 -1.03 -9.44 7.35
N ALA A 97 -0.88 -10.76 7.51
CA ALA A 97 -1.50 -11.53 8.58
C ALA A 97 -0.82 -11.35 9.95
N SER A 98 0.34 -10.69 10.04
CA SER A 98 0.98 -10.39 11.32
C SER A 98 0.31 -9.22 12.04
N ASP A 99 0.61 -9.05 13.33
CA ASP A 99 0.21 -7.85 14.07
C ASP A 99 0.69 -6.59 13.35
N ASP A 100 -0.23 -5.68 13.06
CA ASP A 100 0.02 -4.45 12.30
C ASP A 100 0.60 -4.65 10.88
N GLY A 101 0.34 -5.83 10.28
CA GLY A 101 0.94 -6.29 9.02
C GLY A 101 0.77 -5.34 7.84
N MET A 102 -0.38 -4.67 7.73
CA MET A 102 -0.62 -3.66 6.68
C MET A 102 0.35 -2.48 6.79
N HIS A 103 0.59 -1.96 8.00
CA HIS A 103 1.58 -0.90 8.20
C HIS A 103 2.98 -1.40 7.93
N LEU A 104 3.31 -2.64 8.32
CA LEU A 104 4.61 -3.25 8.02
C LEU A 104 4.87 -3.35 6.52
N VAL A 105 3.87 -3.71 5.71
CA VAL A 105 4.01 -3.72 4.24
C VAL A 105 4.26 -2.30 3.71
N LEU A 106 3.48 -1.30 4.13
CA LEU A 106 3.67 0.10 3.70
C LEU A 106 5.06 0.61 4.07
N GLU A 107 5.53 0.33 5.29
CA GLU A 107 6.86 0.72 5.75
C GLU A 107 7.97 0.01 4.97
N SER A 108 7.80 -1.29 4.68
CA SER A 108 8.73 -2.09 3.88
C SER A 108 8.85 -1.57 2.46
N ALA A 109 7.71 -1.29 1.81
CA ALA A 109 7.70 -0.73 0.47
C ALA A 109 8.35 0.66 0.44
N ALA A 110 7.99 1.55 1.37
CA ALA A 110 8.56 2.90 1.45
C ALA A 110 10.04 2.92 1.88
N ALA A 111 10.57 1.82 2.43
CA ALA A 111 11.99 1.67 2.75
C ALA A 111 12.80 1.10 1.56
N ALA A 112 12.19 0.19 0.79
CA ALA A 112 12.83 -0.46 -0.35
C ALA A 112 12.79 0.39 -1.63
N LEU A 113 11.80 1.26 -1.81
CA LEU A 113 11.59 2.01 -3.05
C LEU A 113 12.48 3.27 -3.14
N PRO A 114 13.28 3.40 -4.21
CA PRO A 114 13.91 4.66 -4.56
C PRO A 114 12.87 5.74 -4.87
N MET A 115 13.17 7.00 -4.50
CA MET A 115 12.25 8.14 -4.68
C MET A 115 11.75 8.33 -6.12
N HIS A 116 12.56 7.99 -7.13
CA HIS A 116 12.17 8.14 -8.55
C HIS A 116 11.19 7.06 -9.03
N LEU A 117 10.91 6.02 -8.23
CA LEU A 117 9.96 4.94 -8.55
C LEU A 117 8.66 5.04 -7.76
N THR A 118 8.45 6.08 -6.93
CA THR A 118 7.22 6.20 -6.12
C THR A 118 5.97 6.36 -6.99
N GLU A 119 6.04 7.18 -8.05
CA GLU A 119 4.96 7.31 -9.03
C GLU A 119 4.80 6.04 -9.89
N THR A 120 5.88 5.31 -10.18
CA THR A 120 5.82 4.01 -10.87
C THR A 120 5.08 2.96 -10.04
N ALA A 121 5.42 2.86 -8.74
CA ALA A 121 4.76 1.97 -7.80
C ALA A 121 3.27 2.30 -7.68
N TYR A 122 2.93 3.58 -7.55
CA TYR A 122 1.55 4.03 -7.50
C TYR A 122 0.79 3.74 -8.79
N ALA A 123 1.41 3.93 -9.96
CA ALA A 123 0.81 3.58 -11.25
C ALA A 123 0.50 2.09 -11.37
N ALA A 124 1.39 1.21 -10.92
CA ALA A 124 1.16 -0.24 -10.91
C ALA A 124 -0.04 -0.62 -10.02
N VAL A 125 -0.13 -0.03 -8.82
CA VAL A 125 -1.28 -0.22 -7.93
C VAL A 125 -2.58 0.24 -8.58
N ILE A 126 -2.58 1.43 -9.19
CA ILE A 126 -3.76 1.94 -9.90
C ILE A 126 -4.16 1.01 -11.05
N ASP A 127 -3.21 0.48 -11.83
CA ASP A 127 -3.51 -0.43 -12.93
C ASP A 127 -4.13 -1.76 -12.48
N VAL A 128 -3.77 -2.24 -11.28
CA VAL A 128 -4.41 -3.41 -10.66
C VAL A 128 -5.83 -3.07 -10.22
N VAL A 129 -5.97 -1.97 -9.50
CA VAL A 129 -7.23 -1.56 -8.86
C VAL A 129 -8.27 -1.11 -9.90
N THR A 130 -7.85 -0.54 -11.03
CA THR A 130 -8.77 -0.21 -12.16
C THR A 130 -8.98 -1.35 -13.14
N ALA A 131 -8.36 -2.52 -12.92
CA ALA A 131 -8.55 -3.66 -13.80
C ALA A 131 -9.99 -4.18 -13.78
N ASP A 132 -10.66 -4.04 -12.63
CA ASP A 132 -12.07 -4.37 -12.43
C ASP A 132 -12.93 -3.10 -12.43
N GLU A 133 -14.18 -3.21 -12.89
CA GLU A 133 -15.03 -2.06 -13.22
C GLU A 133 -15.50 -1.24 -11.99
N ARG A 134 -15.21 -1.68 -10.76
CA ARG A 134 -15.75 -1.05 -9.55
C ARG A 134 -14.71 -0.99 -8.43
N LEU A 135 -14.34 0.26 -8.10
CA LEU A 135 -13.62 0.58 -6.88
C LEU A 135 -14.56 0.61 -5.69
N ASP A 136 -14.22 -0.09 -4.62
CA ASP A 136 -14.92 0.02 -3.35
C ASP A 136 -14.28 1.03 -2.38
N LEU A 137 -14.92 1.27 -1.23
CA LEU A 137 -14.42 2.20 -0.23
C LEU A 137 -13.12 1.73 0.44
N THR A 138 -12.91 0.43 0.54
CA THR A 138 -11.72 -0.18 1.13
C THR A 138 -10.51 0.10 0.25
N GLU A 139 -10.63 -0.14 -1.05
CA GLU A 139 -9.60 0.14 -2.05
C GLU A 139 -9.26 1.63 -2.09
N ILE A 140 -10.28 2.51 -2.11
CA ILE A 140 -10.06 3.96 -2.06
C ILE A 140 -9.25 4.35 -0.82
N ARG A 141 -9.56 3.76 0.34
CA ARG A 141 -8.83 4.03 1.58
C ARG A 141 -7.38 3.53 1.53
N LEU A 142 -7.15 2.36 0.94
CA LEU A 142 -5.79 1.84 0.73
C LEU A 142 -4.98 2.71 -0.23
N LEU A 143 -5.59 3.20 -1.32
CA LEU A 143 -4.94 4.12 -2.25
C LEU A 143 -4.49 5.42 -1.57
N GLU A 144 -5.30 5.97 -0.66
CA GLU A 144 -4.91 7.12 0.16
C GLU A 144 -3.69 6.81 1.05
N LEU A 145 -3.66 5.64 1.70
CA LEU A 145 -2.54 5.23 2.55
C LEU A 145 -1.25 5.05 1.73
N ILE A 146 -1.34 4.37 0.59
CA ILE A 146 -0.19 4.12 -0.30
C ILE A 146 0.35 5.44 -0.85
N ARG A 147 -0.52 6.33 -1.34
CA ARG A 147 -0.11 7.65 -1.84
C ARG A 147 0.65 8.45 -0.78
N ASN A 148 0.16 8.43 0.46
CA ASN A 148 0.80 9.12 1.58
C ASN A 148 2.15 8.47 1.95
N ALA A 149 2.22 7.15 2.02
CA ALA A 149 3.45 6.42 2.35
C ALA A 149 4.55 6.63 1.30
N LEU A 150 4.16 6.65 0.02
CA LEU A 150 5.07 6.87 -1.11
C LEU A 150 5.35 8.36 -1.38
N THR A 151 4.69 9.27 -0.67
CA THR A 151 4.81 10.73 -0.88
C THR A 151 4.52 11.15 -2.33
N VAL A 152 3.54 10.50 -2.96
CA VAL A 152 3.13 10.83 -4.34
C VAL A 152 2.35 12.13 -4.35
N SER A 153 2.77 13.06 -5.20
CA SER A 153 2.17 14.39 -5.29
C SER A 153 0.72 14.33 -5.78
N ASP A 154 -0.09 15.31 -5.39
CA ASP A 154 -1.49 15.43 -5.84
C ASP A 154 -1.60 15.50 -7.36
N ALA A 155 -0.67 16.21 -8.01
CA ALA A 155 -0.62 16.32 -9.46
C ALA A 155 -0.23 14.99 -10.13
N GLY A 156 0.77 14.29 -9.59
CA GLY A 156 1.22 12.99 -10.07
C GLY A 156 0.12 11.92 -9.96
N ALA A 157 -0.48 11.78 -8.77
CA ALA A 157 -1.61 10.87 -8.54
C ALA A 157 -2.76 11.16 -9.51
N SER A 158 -3.18 12.44 -9.61
CA SER A 158 -4.25 12.83 -10.52
C SER A 158 -3.95 12.53 -11.99
N ALA A 159 -2.69 12.64 -12.41
CA ALA A 159 -2.27 12.31 -13.77
C ALA A 159 -2.35 10.81 -14.04
N ILE A 160 -1.85 10.00 -13.11
CA ILE A 160 -1.86 8.53 -13.17
C ILE A 160 -3.30 8.00 -13.21
N GLU A 161 -4.14 8.42 -12.27
CA GLU A 161 -5.55 8.01 -12.19
C GLU A 161 -6.32 8.38 -13.47
N ARG A 162 -6.06 9.58 -14.01
CA ARG A 162 -6.68 10.02 -15.27
C ARG A 162 -6.21 9.18 -16.45
N ALA A 163 -4.94 8.83 -16.52
CA ALA A 163 -4.38 7.99 -17.58
C ALA A 163 -4.92 6.56 -17.51
N ALA A 164 -5.06 6.00 -16.31
CA ALA A 164 -5.70 4.70 -16.10
C ALA A 164 -7.16 4.74 -16.55
N ARG A 165 -7.95 5.70 -16.05
CA ARG A 165 -9.35 5.87 -16.46
C ARG A 165 -9.51 5.96 -17.98
N ALA A 166 -8.64 6.71 -18.67
CA ALA A 166 -8.70 6.84 -20.13
C ALA A 166 -8.52 5.50 -20.85
N ARG A 167 -7.70 4.58 -20.33
CA ARG A 167 -7.49 3.23 -20.90
C ARG A 167 -8.67 2.28 -20.66
N HIS A 168 -9.47 2.53 -19.63
CA HIS A 168 -10.60 1.70 -19.24
C HIS A 168 -11.97 2.24 -19.69
N MET A 169 -12.01 3.35 -20.45
CA MET A 169 -13.26 3.84 -21.03
C MET A 169 -13.83 2.83 -22.03
N THR A 170 -15.07 2.38 -21.79
CA THR A 170 -15.83 1.52 -22.71
C THR A 170 -16.83 2.36 -23.51
N LEU A 171 -17.36 1.80 -24.58
CA LEU A 171 -18.44 2.42 -25.33
C LEU A 171 -19.72 2.39 -24.48
N ASP A 172 -20.47 3.49 -24.46
CA ASP A 172 -21.81 3.48 -23.90
C ASP A 172 -22.64 2.41 -24.62
N PRO A 173 -23.41 1.57 -23.90
CA PRO A 173 -24.30 0.63 -24.55
C PRO A 173 -25.24 1.41 -25.46
N ILE A 174 -25.29 1.03 -26.74
CA ILE A 174 -26.17 1.66 -27.73
C ILE A 174 -27.61 1.48 -27.21
N VAL A 175 -28.25 2.60 -26.87
CA VAL A 175 -29.68 2.68 -26.49
C VAL A 175 -30.55 2.63 -27.73
#